data_AF-C3YVF7-F1
#
_entry.id   AF-C3YVF7-F1
#
_cell.length_a   1.000
_cell.length_b   1.000
_cell.length_c   1.000
_cell.angle_alpha   90.00
_cell.angle_beta   90.00
_cell.angle_gamma   90.00
#
_symmetry.space_group_name_H-M   'P 1'
#
loop_
_entity.id
_entity.type
_entity.pdbx_description
1 polymer ?
#
loop_
_entity_poly.entity_id
_entity_poly.type
_entity_poly.pdbx_seq_one_letter_code
_entity_poly.pdbx_strand_id
1 'polypeptide(L)'
;MAAKGEVRLQAASFMFFLRLGTAALVLRPLSSVYLPYSLGGEENGSPRYGLDSGAVEKLSYDKERYTFYAAGGAGILNVVDISVPSEPKVLHQQELPGGALDIDLCGDYVAIALERTPVQPSRTLVYPVYRGNGENMEPVHSFEVSSRPDSLKFSHDCRTLVVLDEGWPSEDVTGVFQDPGGAAVIIDFNSTDLASASPVVRTADFRRFDEM
;
A
#
# COMPACT_ATOMS: atom_id res chain seq x y z
N MET A 1 -82.09 24.86 -26.94
CA MET A 1 -82.02 23.57 -26.23
C MET A 1 -81.73 22.49 -27.27
N ALA A 2 -80.68 21.68 -27.27
CA ALA A 2 -79.45 21.59 -26.49
C ALA A 2 -78.39 21.07 -27.49
N ALA A 3 -77.23 21.72 -27.61
CA ALA A 3 -76.16 21.27 -28.50
C ALA A 3 -75.38 20.14 -27.80
N LYS A 4 -75.37 18.95 -28.39
CA LYS A 4 -74.54 17.83 -27.93
C LYS A 4 -73.09 18.10 -28.35
N GLY A 5 -72.22 18.38 -27.38
CA GLY A 5 -70.78 18.39 -27.58
C GLY A 5 -70.19 17.02 -27.30
N GLU A 6 -69.53 16.40 -28.28
CA GLU A 6 -68.69 15.23 -28.06
C GLU A 6 -67.29 15.68 -27.59
N VAL A 7 -66.87 15.19 -26.44
CA VAL A 7 -65.49 15.35 -25.94
C VAL A 7 -64.70 14.12 -26.40
N ARG A 8 -63.72 14.31 -27.29
CA ARG A 8 -62.73 13.27 -27.62
C ARG A 8 -61.50 13.44 -26.73
N LEU A 9 -61.31 12.54 -25.78
CA LEU A 9 -60.02 12.36 -25.12
C LEU A 9 -59.06 11.67 -26.10
N GLN A 10 -57.98 12.35 -26.49
CA GLN A 10 -56.83 11.68 -27.10
C GLN A 10 -55.92 11.17 -25.98
N ALA A 11 -55.91 9.86 -25.76
CA ALA A 11 -54.89 9.22 -24.95
C ALA A 11 -53.64 9.02 -25.82
N ALA A 12 -52.60 9.83 -25.59
CA ALA A 12 -51.29 9.61 -26.17
C ALA A 12 -50.58 8.51 -25.38
N SER A 13 -50.48 7.31 -25.95
CA SER A 13 -49.74 6.21 -25.34
C SER A 13 -48.25 6.35 -25.70
N PHE A 14 -47.42 6.69 -24.73
CA PHE A 14 -45.96 6.71 -24.90
C PHE A 14 -45.41 5.30 -24.64
N MET A 15 -45.06 4.60 -25.72
CA MET A 15 -44.45 3.27 -25.64
C MET A 15 -42.93 3.44 -25.48
N PHE A 16 -42.42 3.22 -24.27
CA PHE A 16 -40.99 3.28 -23.97
C PHE A 16 -40.35 1.93 -24.32
N PHE A 17 -39.55 1.88 -25.40
CA PHE A 17 -38.77 0.69 -25.73
C PHE A 17 -37.49 0.67 -24.88
N LEU A 18 -37.48 -0.16 -23.83
CA LEU A 18 -36.25 -0.48 -23.10
C LEU A 18 -35.44 -1.49 -23.94
N ARG A 19 -34.35 -1.03 -24.56
CA ARG A 19 -33.37 -1.95 -25.15
C ARG A 19 -32.47 -2.50 -24.05
N LEU A 20 -32.61 -3.78 -23.74
CA LEU A 20 -31.60 -4.54 -23.00
C LEU A 20 -30.42 -4.80 -23.94
N GLY A 21 -29.39 -3.97 -23.84
CA GLY A 21 -28.13 -4.19 -24.54
C GLY A 21 -27.18 -5.00 -23.66
N THR A 22 -26.70 -6.14 -24.17
CA THR A 22 -25.56 -6.84 -23.57
C THR A 22 -24.28 -6.12 -23.95
N ALA A 23 -23.69 -5.36 -23.02
CA ALA A 23 -22.36 -4.80 -23.19
C ALA A 23 -21.33 -5.87 -22.78
N ALA A 24 -20.47 -6.28 -23.71
CA ALA A 24 -19.31 -7.11 -23.40
C ALA A 24 -18.17 -6.21 -22.91
N LEU A 25 -17.71 -6.41 -21.66
CA LEU A 25 -16.49 -5.78 -21.17
C LEU A 25 -15.29 -6.54 -21.75
N VAL A 26 -14.54 -5.92 -22.65
CA VAL A 26 -13.31 -6.49 -23.22
C VAL A 26 -12.12 -5.74 -22.61
N LEU A 27 -11.38 -6.40 -21.72
CA LEU A 27 -10.12 -5.89 -21.20
C LEU A 27 -9.03 -6.10 -22.26
N ARG A 28 -8.32 -5.04 -22.61
CA ARG A 28 -7.13 -5.09 -23.48
C ARG A 28 -5.91 -4.67 -22.67
N PRO A 29 -4.77 -5.37 -22.78
CA PRO A 29 -3.53 -4.90 -22.21
C PRO A 29 -3.24 -3.49 -22.71
N LEU A 30 -2.98 -2.55 -21.79
CA LEU A 30 -2.71 -1.16 -22.13
C LEU A 30 -1.20 -0.90 -22.17
N SER A 31 -0.48 -1.32 -21.13
CA SER A 31 0.96 -1.16 -20.99
C SER A 31 1.51 -2.13 -19.95
N SER A 32 2.84 -2.19 -19.83
CA SER A 32 3.52 -2.92 -18.78
C SER A 32 4.81 -2.20 -18.39
N VAL A 33 5.18 -2.30 -17.12
CA VAL A 33 6.48 -1.88 -16.58
C VAL A 33 7.07 -3.04 -15.79
N TYR A 34 8.35 -3.30 -15.96
CA TYR A 34 9.06 -4.34 -15.23
C TYR A 34 9.80 -3.72 -14.06
N LEU A 35 9.65 -4.31 -12.87
CA LEU A 35 10.28 -3.84 -11.64
C LEU A 35 11.30 -4.90 -11.18
N PRO A 36 12.51 -4.50 -10.81
CA PRO A 36 13.60 -5.42 -10.50
C PRO A 36 13.49 -5.98 -9.07
N TYR A 37 14.06 -7.16 -8.86
CA TYR A 37 14.31 -7.70 -7.51
C TYR A 37 15.71 -7.33 -6.99
N SER A 38 16.56 -6.73 -7.82
CA SER A 38 17.88 -6.25 -7.42
C SER A 38 18.30 -5.12 -8.36
N LEU A 39 18.89 -4.06 -7.82
CA LEU A 39 19.41 -2.94 -8.62
C LEU A 39 20.78 -3.26 -9.24
N GLY A 40 21.39 -4.39 -8.87
CA GLY A 40 22.77 -4.71 -9.19
C GLY A 40 23.73 -4.04 -8.19
N GLY A 41 24.76 -4.77 -7.75
CA GLY A 41 25.74 -4.23 -6.79
C GLY A 41 26.64 -3.13 -7.38
N GLU A 42 27.43 -2.50 -6.51
CA GLU A 42 28.18 -1.25 -6.80
C GLU A 42 29.20 -1.33 -7.96
N GLU A 43 29.55 -2.51 -8.48
CA GLU A 43 30.48 -2.62 -9.60
C GLU A 43 29.83 -3.23 -10.84
N ASN A 44 28.95 -2.45 -11.50
CA ASN A 44 28.49 -2.71 -12.87
C ASN A 44 27.33 -3.72 -13.01
N GLY A 45 26.56 -3.96 -11.94
CA GLY A 45 25.36 -4.78 -12.02
C GLY A 45 24.20 -4.01 -12.64
N SER A 46 23.68 -4.49 -13.77
CA SER A 46 22.38 -4.03 -14.27
C SER A 46 21.24 -4.52 -13.36
N PRO A 47 20.09 -3.81 -13.28
CA PRO A 47 18.93 -4.32 -12.58
C PRO A 47 18.53 -5.72 -13.04
N ARG A 48 18.16 -6.58 -12.10
CA ARG A 48 17.80 -7.98 -12.36
C ARG A 48 16.30 -8.19 -12.20
N TYR A 49 15.74 -8.96 -13.12
CA TYR A 49 14.31 -9.27 -13.20
C TYR A 49 14.14 -10.77 -13.19
N GLY A 50 13.10 -11.25 -12.51
CA GLY A 50 12.85 -12.66 -12.34
C GLY A 50 11.43 -12.90 -11.84
N LEU A 51 10.84 -13.99 -12.29
CA LEU A 51 9.61 -14.52 -11.70
C LEU A 51 9.93 -15.10 -10.33
N ASP A 52 8.98 -15.03 -9.41
CA ASP A 52 9.11 -15.63 -8.07
C ASP A 52 10.36 -15.17 -7.30
N SER A 53 10.79 -13.93 -7.55
CA SER A 53 11.99 -13.34 -6.95
C SER A 53 11.68 -12.31 -5.86
N GLY A 54 10.41 -12.20 -5.44
CA GLY A 54 9.96 -11.23 -4.42
C GLY A 54 10.08 -9.76 -4.84
N ALA A 55 10.16 -9.45 -6.15
CA ALA A 55 10.40 -8.08 -6.64
C ALA A 55 9.37 -7.08 -6.13
N VAL A 56 8.09 -7.40 -6.28
CA VAL A 56 6.95 -6.61 -5.81
C VAL A 56 5.84 -7.56 -5.38
N GLU A 57 5.36 -7.36 -4.16
CA GLU A 57 4.25 -8.13 -3.56
C GLU A 57 3.13 -7.20 -3.07
N LYS A 58 3.46 -5.95 -2.76
CA LYS A 58 2.54 -4.93 -2.25
C LYS A 58 2.72 -3.61 -2.98
N LEU A 59 1.63 -2.87 -3.10
CA LEU A 59 1.63 -1.54 -3.68
C LEU A 59 0.61 -0.62 -3.01
N SER A 60 0.90 0.68 -3.06
CA SER A 60 -0.04 1.74 -2.71
C SER A 60 -0.08 2.81 -3.80
N TYR A 61 -1.25 3.43 -3.99
CA TYR A 61 -1.51 4.40 -5.04
C TYR A 61 -1.67 5.80 -4.46
N ASP A 62 -0.76 6.70 -4.83
CA ASP A 62 -0.93 8.14 -4.63
C ASP A 62 -1.78 8.70 -5.77
N LYS A 63 -3.06 8.94 -5.47
CA LYS A 63 -4.01 9.53 -6.42
C LYS A 63 -3.73 10.99 -6.76
N GLU A 64 -3.08 11.73 -5.87
CA GLU A 64 -2.79 13.15 -6.07
C GLU A 64 -1.60 13.32 -7.01
N ARG A 65 -0.64 12.38 -6.94
CA ARG A 65 0.57 12.38 -7.77
C ARG A 65 0.54 11.37 -8.92
N TYR A 66 -0.55 10.61 -9.06
CA TYR A 66 -0.67 9.51 -10.01
C TYR A 66 0.54 8.57 -9.97
N THR A 67 0.96 8.17 -8.76
CA THR A 67 2.19 7.42 -8.56
C THR A 67 1.92 6.15 -7.76
N PHE A 68 2.51 5.03 -8.16
CA PHE A 68 2.54 3.82 -7.34
C PHE A 68 3.84 3.74 -6.54
N TYR A 69 3.72 3.34 -5.28
CA TYR A 69 4.83 2.85 -4.46
C TYR A 69 4.70 1.33 -4.40
N ALA A 70 5.72 0.60 -4.81
CA ALA A 70 5.67 -0.84 -4.96
C ALA A 70 6.96 -1.49 -4.47
N ALA A 71 6.83 -2.52 -3.62
CA ALA A 71 7.95 -3.28 -3.09
C ALA A 71 7.50 -4.70 -2.71
N GLY A 72 8.46 -5.57 -2.39
CA GLY A 72 8.20 -6.92 -1.87
C GLY A 72 9.40 -7.44 -1.09
N GLY A 73 9.45 -8.75 -0.86
CA GLY A 73 10.52 -9.43 -0.11
C GLY A 73 11.95 -9.16 -0.62
N ALA A 74 12.13 -8.77 -1.88
CA ALA A 74 13.43 -8.39 -2.43
C ALA A 74 14.01 -7.07 -1.86
N GLY A 75 13.19 -6.28 -1.15
CA GLY A 75 13.64 -5.06 -0.50
C GLY A 75 13.94 -3.91 -1.47
N ILE A 76 13.37 -3.90 -2.67
CA ILE A 76 13.50 -2.76 -3.59
C ILE A 76 12.21 -1.94 -3.58
N LEU A 77 12.28 -0.69 -3.13
CA LEU A 77 11.19 0.27 -3.29
C LEU A 77 11.22 0.86 -4.70
N ASN A 78 10.11 0.76 -5.40
CA ASN A 78 9.90 1.33 -6.72
C ASN A 78 8.82 2.42 -6.65
N VAL A 79 9.13 3.59 -7.21
CA VAL A 79 8.18 4.69 -7.38
C VAL A 79 7.89 4.83 -8.87
N VAL A 80 6.63 4.65 -9.27
CA VAL A 80 6.22 4.57 -10.69
C VAL A 80 5.15 5.59 -10.99
N ASP A 81 5.43 6.51 -11.91
CA ASP A 81 4.46 7.42 -12.50
C ASP A 81 3.49 6.66 -13.40
N ILE A 82 2.19 6.83 -13.15
CA ILE A 82 1.07 6.27 -13.90
C ILE A 82 0.11 7.35 -14.41
N SER A 83 0.51 8.62 -14.39
CA SER A 83 -0.27 9.76 -14.90
C SER A 83 -0.75 9.55 -16.34
N VAL A 84 0.05 8.83 -17.13
CA VAL A 84 -0.33 8.29 -18.44
C VAL A 84 -0.33 6.77 -18.36
N PRO A 85 -1.49 6.11 -18.17
CA PRO A 85 -1.55 4.66 -17.97
C PRO A 85 -1.02 3.83 -19.15
N SER A 86 -0.92 4.40 -20.36
CA SER A 86 -0.30 3.75 -21.52
C SER A 86 1.23 3.85 -21.54
N GLU A 87 1.83 4.71 -20.71
CA GLU A 87 3.26 5.00 -20.68
C GLU A 87 3.78 5.12 -19.23
N PRO A 88 3.73 4.03 -18.44
CA PRO A 88 4.26 4.01 -17.08
C PRO A 88 5.76 4.33 -17.06
N LYS A 89 6.21 5.10 -16.08
CA LYS A 89 7.63 5.48 -15.93
C LYS A 89 8.12 5.22 -14.52
N VAL A 90 9.21 4.48 -14.37
CA VAL A 90 9.90 4.35 -13.09
C VAL A 90 10.59 5.68 -12.79
N LEU A 91 10.18 6.34 -11.71
CA LEU A 91 10.73 7.61 -11.26
C LEU A 91 11.91 7.43 -10.30
N HIS A 92 11.83 6.41 -9.44
CA HIS A 92 12.81 6.18 -8.39
C HIS A 92 12.89 4.71 -8.01
N GLN A 93 14.09 4.28 -7.63
CA GLN A 93 14.35 2.95 -7.08
C GLN A 93 15.39 3.05 -5.98
N GLN A 94 15.15 2.39 -4.85
CA GLN A 94 16.14 2.29 -3.78
C GLN A 94 16.04 0.97 -3.04
N GLU A 95 17.14 0.58 -2.41
CA GLU A 95 17.14 -0.53 -1.45
C GLU A 95 16.48 -0.09 -0.13
N LEU A 96 15.71 -1.00 0.45
CA LEU A 96 15.13 -0.93 1.78
C LEU A 96 15.99 -1.78 2.73
N PRO A 97 16.03 -1.46 4.03
CA PRO A 97 16.83 -2.21 5.01
C PRO A 97 16.24 -3.59 5.37
N GLY A 98 15.26 -4.08 4.60
CA GLY A 98 14.53 -5.33 4.78
C GLY A 98 13.53 -5.56 3.64
N GLY A 99 12.94 -6.75 3.60
CA GLY A 99 11.88 -7.08 2.65
C GLY A 99 10.58 -6.35 3.01
N ALA A 100 9.88 -5.79 2.02
CA ALA A 100 8.63 -5.07 2.29
C ALA A 100 7.44 -6.04 2.38
N LEU A 101 6.70 -5.96 3.49
CA LEU A 101 5.50 -6.77 3.77
C LEU A 101 4.19 -6.03 3.50
N ASP A 102 4.19 -4.70 3.63
CA ASP A 102 3.05 -3.85 3.26
C ASP A 102 3.47 -2.40 3.01
N ILE A 103 2.63 -1.68 2.27
CA ILE A 103 2.79 -0.24 1.99
C ILE A 103 1.43 0.42 2.13
N ASP A 104 1.32 1.48 2.94
CA ASP A 104 0.14 2.35 2.95
C ASP A 104 0.54 3.82 2.87
N LEU A 105 -0.36 4.65 2.36
CA LEU A 105 -0.10 6.07 2.08
C LEU A 105 -1.20 6.93 2.67
N CYS A 106 -0.82 8.06 3.27
CA CYS A 106 -1.77 9.09 3.68
C CYS A 106 -1.15 10.48 3.60
N GLY A 107 -1.82 11.39 2.87
CA GLY A 107 -1.34 12.74 2.65
C GLY A 107 0.01 12.74 1.93
N ASP A 108 1.02 13.27 2.62
CA ASP A 108 2.39 13.43 2.11
C ASP A 108 3.36 12.37 2.65
N TYR A 109 2.85 11.25 3.18
CA TYR A 109 3.65 10.21 3.80
C TYR A 109 3.30 8.80 3.32
N VAL A 110 4.31 7.94 3.25
CA VAL A 110 4.22 6.52 2.92
C VAL A 110 4.79 5.72 4.08
N ALA A 111 4.02 4.78 4.62
CA ALA A 111 4.50 3.83 5.60
C ALA A 111 4.82 2.50 4.91
N ILE A 112 5.94 1.89 5.29
CA ILE A 112 6.39 0.61 4.77
C ILE A 112 6.70 -0.30 5.95
N ALA A 113 6.10 -1.48 5.96
CA ALA A 113 6.40 -2.51 6.94
C ALA A 113 7.48 -3.43 6.38
N LEU A 114 8.50 -3.70 7.19
CA LEU A 114 9.69 -4.41 6.77
C LEU A 114 9.91 -5.67 7.61
N GLU A 115 10.09 -6.80 6.94
CA GLU A 115 10.64 -8.02 7.51
C GLU A 115 12.16 -7.94 7.56
N ARG A 116 12.75 -8.37 8.68
CA ARG A 116 14.19 -8.60 8.80
C ARG A 116 14.43 -10.07 9.15
N THR A 117 15.31 -10.71 8.40
CA THR A 117 15.71 -12.10 8.62
C THR A 117 17.23 -12.21 8.79
N PRO A 118 17.73 -12.98 9.78
CA PRO A 118 17.01 -13.61 10.91
C PRO A 118 16.51 -12.58 11.96
N VAL A 119 15.60 -12.98 12.85
CA VAL A 119 14.79 -12.08 13.72
C VAL A 119 15.63 -11.06 14.47
N GLN A 120 15.38 -9.78 14.21
CA GLN A 120 15.74 -8.62 15.03
C GLN A 120 14.72 -7.54 14.71
N PRO A 121 14.19 -6.81 15.70
CA PRO A 121 12.84 -6.27 15.64
C PRO A 121 12.56 -5.68 14.26
N SER A 122 11.55 -6.25 13.62
CA SER A 122 11.09 -5.77 12.33
C SER A 122 10.66 -4.32 12.46
N ARG A 123 10.65 -3.60 11.35
CA ARG A 123 10.48 -2.15 11.38
C ARG A 123 9.28 -1.72 10.57
N THR A 124 8.57 -0.74 11.08
CA THR A 124 7.69 0.10 10.26
C THR A 124 8.38 1.44 10.06
N LEU A 125 8.69 1.77 8.82
CA LEU A 125 9.31 3.03 8.43
C LEU A 125 8.26 3.96 7.85
N VAL A 126 8.34 5.25 8.16
CA VAL A 126 7.48 6.28 7.56
C VAL A 126 8.37 7.24 6.78
N TYR A 127 8.11 7.34 5.49
CA TYR A 127 8.83 8.20 4.56
C TYR A 127 7.94 9.38 4.14
N PRO A 128 8.51 10.55 3.84
CA PRO A 128 7.81 11.52 2.98
C PRO A 128 7.62 10.92 1.59
N VAL A 129 6.53 11.28 0.90
CA VAL A 129 6.33 10.94 -0.52
C VAL A 129 7.47 11.46 -1.39
N TYR A 130 7.80 10.72 -2.45
CA TYR A 130 8.83 11.07 -3.41
C TYR A 130 8.55 12.43 -4.07
N ARG A 131 9.60 13.26 -4.20
CA ARG A 131 9.49 14.65 -4.71
C ARG A 131 10.24 14.90 -6.01
N GLY A 132 10.78 13.88 -6.67
CA GLY A 132 11.35 14.03 -8.02
C GLY A 132 12.77 14.62 -8.09
N ASN A 133 13.49 14.67 -6.98
CA ASN A 133 14.89 15.17 -6.95
C ASN A 133 15.93 14.07 -7.23
N GLY A 134 15.51 12.82 -7.39
CA GLY A 134 16.42 11.68 -7.61
C GLY A 134 17.26 11.28 -6.39
N GLU A 135 17.03 11.90 -5.23
CA GLU A 135 17.67 11.51 -3.98
C GLU A 135 16.93 10.30 -3.38
N ASN A 136 17.67 9.49 -2.62
CA ASN A 136 17.05 8.44 -1.83
C ASN A 136 16.05 9.05 -0.85
N MET A 137 14.91 8.37 -0.71
CA MET A 137 13.92 8.67 0.30
C MET A 137 14.45 8.23 1.65
N GLU A 138 14.51 9.15 2.60
CA GLU A 138 14.90 8.90 3.98
C GLU A 138 13.67 8.87 4.89
N PRO A 139 13.58 7.92 5.84
CA PRO A 139 12.42 7.84 6.72
C PRO A 139 12.46 8.96 7.77
N VAL A 140 11.30 9.56 8.05
CA VAL A 140 11.10 10.51 9.15
C VAL A 140 10.84 9.80 10.48
N HIS A 141 10.31 8.57 10.43
CA HIS A 141 10.10 7.73 11.62
C HIS A 141 10.50 6.30 11.37
N SER A 142 10.88 5.64 12.46
CA SER A 142 11.26 4.24 12.46
C SER A 142 10.77 3.58 13.75
N PHE A 143 9.75 2.72 13.63
CA PHE A 143 9.15 2.03 14.75
C PHE A 143 9.58 0.58 14.76
N GLU A 144 10.05 0.13 15.92
CA GLU A 144 10.28 -1.29 16.14
C GLU A 144 8.94 -1.97 16.47
N VAL A 145 8.65 -3.00 15.70
CA VAL A 145 7.53 -3.93 15.86
C VAL A 145 8.16 -5.32 16.09
N SER A 146 7.40 -6.36 16.49
CA SER A 146 8.01 -7.63 16.93
C SER A 146 8.67 -8.41 15.77
N SER A 147 8.14 -9.56 15.36
CA SER A 147 8.78 -10.39 14.35
C SER A 147 8.29 -10.11 12.94
N ARG A 148 7.03 -9.69 12.72
CA ARG A 148 6.49 -9.57 11.36
C ARG A 148 5.30 -8.60 11.27
N PRO A 149 5.52 -7.29 11.04
CA PRO A 149 4.46 -6.33 10.74
C PRO A 149 3.91 -6.63 9.33
N ASP A 150 2.90 -7.47 9.23
CA ASP A 150 2.38 -7.97 7.95
C ASP A 150 1.47 -6.97 7.23
N SER A 151 0.79 -6.09 7.98
CA SER A 151 -0.12 -5.12 7.37
C SER A 151 -0.10 -3.74 8.03
N LEU A 152 -0.31 -2.72 7.21
CA LEU A 152 -0.38 -1.31 7.58
C LEU A 152 -1.71 -0.68 7.17
N LYS A 153 -2.24 0.18 8.03
CA LYS A 153 -3.35 1.05 7.66
C LYS A 153 -3.28 2.41 8.33
N PHE A 154 -3.17 3.46 7.53
CA PHE A 154 -3.46 4.82 7.99
C PHE A 154 -4.97 5.01 8.18
N SER A 155 -5.30 5.70 9.27
CA SER A 155 -6.60 6.34 9.45
C SER A 155 -6.86 7.39 8.37
N HIS A 156 -8.14 7.63 8.05
CA HIS A 156 -8.53 8.55 6.98
C HIS A 156 -8.09 10.00 7.19
N ASP A 157 -7.86 10.43 8.44
CA ASP A 157 -7.38 11.77 8.77
C ASP A 157 -5.84 11.87 8.80
N CYS A 158 -5.15 10.78 8.47
CA CYS A 158 -3.69 10.66 8.44
C CYS A 158 -2.99 10.89 9.78
N ARG A 159 -3.68 10.78 10.93
CA ARG A 159 -3.07 11.05 12.25
C ARG A 159 -2.70 9.80 13.01
N THR A 160 -3.19 8.64 12.57
CA THR A 160 -2.93 7.34 13.20
C THR A 160 -2.54 6.33 12.14
N LEU A 161 -1.52 5.53 12.43
CA LEU A 161 -1.13 4.33 11.69
C LEU A 161 -1.40 3.10 12.56
N VAL A 162 -2.13 2.13 12.03
CA VAL A 162 -2.31 0.82 12.62
C VAL A 162 -1.37 -0.14 11.92
N VAL A 163 -0.61 -0.90 12.71
CA VAL A 163 0.26 -1.99 12.25
C VAL A 163 -0.28 -3.29 12.83
N LEU A 164 -0.48 -4.28 11.97
CA LEU A 164 -0.82 -5.64 12.39
C LEU A 164 0.43 -6.49 12.33
N ASP A 165 0.83 -6.99 13.48
CA ASP A 165 2.01 -7.83 13.67
C ASP A 165 1.55 -9.28 13.82
N GLU A 166 2.03 -10.15 12.93
CA GLU A 166 1.63 -11.55 12.89
C GLU A 166 2.23 -12.36 14.04
N GLY A 167 3.39 -11.93 14.57
CA GLY A 167 4.10 -12.74 15.56
C GLY A 167 4.71 -14.00 14.94
N TRP A 168 5.30 -13.88 13.75
CA TRP A 168 5.87 -15.03 13.04
C TRP A 168 6.92 -15.80 13.85
N PRO A 169 6.81 -17.13 13.98
CA PRO A 169 7.79 -17.95 14.68
C PRO A 169 9.08 -18.07 13.89
N SER A 170 10.22 -17.83 14.55
CA SER A 170 11.52 -17.93 13.90
C SER A 170 12.68 -17.96 14.90
N GLU A 171 13.85 -18.37 14.42
CA GLU A 171 15.09 -18.34 15.21
C GLU A 171 15.69 -16.93 15.20
N ASP A 172 16.11 -16.46 16.37
CA ASP A 172 16.92 -15.24 16.47
C ASP A 172 18.36 -15.46 15.98
N VAL A 173 19.18 -14.40 16.02
CA VAL A 173 20.59 -14.46 15.61
C VAL A 173 21.45 -15.45 16.41
N THR A 174 20.96 -15.91 17.56
CA THR A 174 21.63 -16.90 18.41
C THR A 174 21.14 -18.32 18.16
N GLY A 175 20.17 -18.51 17.25
CA GLY A 175 19.54 -19.80 16.96
C GLY A 175 18.47 -20.19 17.99
N VAL A 176 18.04 -19.27 18.85
CA VAL A 176 16.96 -19.52 19.80
C VAL A 176 15.63 -19.31 19.08
N PHE A 177 14.83 -20.38 19.00
CA PHE A 177 13.48 -20.33 18.46
C PHE A 177 12.58 -19.47 19.35
N GLN A 178 11.93 -18.49 18.74
CA GLN A 178 10.95 -17.61 19.36
C GLN A 178 9.63 -17.74 18.60
N ASP A 179 8.53 -17.84 19.35
CA ASP A 179 7.16 -17.86 18.82
C ASP A 179 6.38 -16.73 19.51
N PRO A 180 6.59 -15.47 19.06
CA PRO A 180 5.92 -14.33 19.67
C PRO A 180 4.43 -14.34 19.30
N GLY A 181 3.56 -13.95 20.23
CA GLY A 181 2.16 -13.72 19.89
C GLY A 181 2.00 -12.53 18.94
N GLY A 182 1.05 -12.59 18.02
CA GLY A 182 0.66 -11.45 17.21
C GLY A 182 0.12 -10.28 18.04
N ALA A 183 0.11 -9.08 17.46
CA ALA A 183 -0.34 -7.87 18.13
C ALA A 183 -0.87 -6.82 17.14
N ALA A 184 -1.70 -5.90 17.64
CA ALA A 184 -2.02 -4.68 16.93
C ALA A 184 -1.25 -3.51 17.56
N VAL A 185 -0.44 -2.81 16.78
CA VAL A 185 0.30 -1.62 17.20
C VAL A 185 -0.39 -0.38 16.63
N ILE A 186 -0.72 0.56 17.49
CA ILE A 186 -1.36 1.83 17.14
C ILE A 186 -0.33 2.93 17.37
N ILE A 187 0.03 3.63 16.29
CA ILE A 187 0.96 4.76 16.30
C ILE A 187 0.14 6.02 16.08
N ASP A 188 0.00 6.82 17.13
CA ASP A 188 -0.73 8.09 17.12
C ASP A 188 0.23 9.26 16.97
N PHE A 189 0.19 9.95 15.83
CA PHE A 189 1.02 11.11 15.55
C PHE A 189 0.41 12.41 16.06
N ASN A 190 -0.91 12.44 16.34
CA ASN A 190 -1.69 13.62 16.74
C ASN A 190 -1.47 14.87 15.84
N SER A 191 -1.00 14.67 14.61
CA SER A 191 -0.66 15.69 13.62
C SER A 191 -0.73 15.05 12.23
N THR A 192 -1.01 15.85 11.20
CA THR A 192 -0.89 15.45 9.80
C THR A 192 0.50 15.75 9.23
N ASP A 193 1.27 16.61 9.91
CA ASP A 193 2.70 16.77 9.63
C ASP A 193 3.47 15.74 10.46
N LEU A 194 3.68 14.56 9.88
CA LEU A 194 4.30 13.45 10.59
C LEU A 194 5.78 13.71 10.88
N ALA A 195 6.50 14.45 10.03
CA ALA A 195 7.92 14.71 10.20
C ALA A 195 8.27 15.47 11.48
N SER A 196 7.40 16.37 11.93
CA SER A 196 7.57 17.13 13.18
C SER A 196 6.84 16.50 14.38
N ALA A 197 6.09 15.43 14.17
CA ALA A 197 5.31 14.78 15.21
C ALA A 197 6.19 14.01 16.20
N SER A 198 5.73 13.94 17.45
CA SER A 198 6.26 13.04 18.50
C SER A 198 5.24 11.95 18.78
N PRO A 199 5.23 10.86 17.99
CA PRO A 199 4.17 9.86 18.02
C PRO A 199 4.16 9.03 19.31
N VAL A 200 2.95 8.66 19.75
CA VAL A 200 2.73 7.74 20.86
C VAL A 200 2.41 6.37 20.30
N VAL A 201 3.20 5.37 20.70
CA VAL A 201 3.01 3.97 20.30
C VAL A 201 2.27 3.22 21.39
N ARG A 202 1.23 2.47 21.03
CA ARG A 202 0.46 1.60 21.92
C ARG A 202 0.35 0.22 21.29
N THR A 203 0.54 -0.82 22.08
CA THR A 203 0.42 -2.21 21.63
C THR A 203 -0.76 -2.86 22.33
N ALA A 204 -1.65 -3.44 21.54
CA ALA A 204 -2.70 -4.34 21.99
C ALA A 204 -2.27 -5.77 21.66
N ASP A 205 -1.83 -6.50 22.68
CA ASP A 205 -1.48 -7.92 22.60
C ASP A 205 -2.58 -8.81 23.21
N PHE A 206 -2.40 -10.13 23.11
CA PHE A 206 -3.36 -11.11 23.58
C PHE A 206 -2.95 -11.81 24.89
N ARG A 207 -1.86 -11.38 25.54
CA ARG A 207 -1.29 -12.10 26.71
C ARG A 207 -2.24 -12.16 27.91
N ARG A 208 -3.18 -11.21 28.00
CA ARG A 208 -4.22 -11.23 29.04
C ARG A 208 -5.10 -12.50 29.01
N PHE A 209 -5.19 -13.19 27.87
CA PHE A 209 -5.96 -14.43 27.75
C PHE A 209 -5.17 -15.69 28.17
N ASP A 210 -3.84 -15.60 28.33
CA ASP A 210 -2.99 -16.73 28.75
C ASP A 210 -3.14 -17.06 30.24
N GLU A 211 -3.68 -16.11 31.02
CA GLU A 211 -3.87 -16.22 32.48
C GLU A 211 -5.27 -16.75 32.86
N MET A 212 -6.08 -17.21 31.90
CA MET A 212 -7.42 -17.78 32.11
C MET A 212 -7.41 -19.31 32.19
#